data_AF-A0A645CIB4-F1
#
_entry.id   AF-A0A645CIB4-F1
#
_cell.length_a   1.000
_cell.length_b   1.000
_cell.length_c   1.000
_cell.angle_alpha   90.00
_cell.angle_beta   90.00
_cell.angle_gamma   90.00
#
_symmetry.space_group_name_H-M   'P 1'
#
loop_
_entity.id
_entity.type
_entity.pdbx_description
1 polymer ?
#
loop_
_entity_poly.entity_id
_entity_poly.type
_entity_poly.pdbx_seq_one_letter_code
_entity_poly.pdbx_strand_id
1 'polypeptide(L)'
;MNKDKNLSANIIVQFTVYTSEEYLSALLNTLGENNLNISAYYISENNKQLKFVFIVGEDSVQSLSDVNITRSILKQNKFKFDETKVVRLPTPNNVGLLAYHYSELIKNLTVYNSYIGEDGSIIYETCCPTKTLKAVNDLS
;
A
#
# COMPACT_ATOMS: atom_id res chain seq x y z
N MET A 1 -3.08 5.54 28.52
CA MET A 1 -2.12 4.78 27.70
C MET A 1 -2.83 3.50 27.26
N ASN A 2 -3.55 3.53 26.13
CA ASN A 2 -4.20 2.34 25.57
C ASN A 2 -3.36 1.87 24.38
N LYS A 3 -2.40 0.99 24.63
CA LYS A 3 -1.63 0.29 23.59
C LYS A 3 -2.17 -1.14 23.49
N ASP A 4 -3.33 -1.28 22.89
CA ASP A 4 -3.84 -2.56 22.38
C ASP A 4 -4.82 -2.26 21.23
N LYS A 5 -4.34 -1.54 20.20
CA LYS A 5 -4.92 -1.75 18.87
C LYS A 5 -4.37 -3.10 18.43
N ASN A 6 -5.23 -4.12 18.45
CA ASN A 6 -4.94 -5.42 17.87
C ASN A 6 -4.81 -5.21 16.35
N LEU A 7 -3.60 -4.90 15.91
CA LEU A 7 -3.29 -4.57 14.52
C LEU A 7 -3.27 -5.87 13.71
N SER A 8 -4.45 -6.29 13.28
CA SER A 8 -4.62 -7.45 12.40
C SER A 8 -4.30 -7.08 10.95
N ALA A 9 -3.81 -8.06 10.18
CA ALA A 9 -3.65 -7.88 8.76
C ALA A 9 -4.99 -7.56 8.10
N ASN A 10 -4.95 -6.73 7.05
CA ASN A 10 -6.16 -6.29 6.36
C ASN A 10 -5.92 -6.10 4.86
N ILE A 11 -7.01 -6.19 4.08
CA ILE A 11 -6.99 -5.86 2.65
C ILE A 11 -7.27 -4.37 2.50
N ILE A 12 -6.42 -3.69 1.74
CA ILE A 12 -6.49 -2.25 1.47
C ILE A 12 -6.34 -1.97 -0.03
N VAL A 13 -6.68 -0.75 -0.45
CA VAL A 13 -6.54 -0.29 -1.83
C VAL A 13 -5.20 0.44 -1.99
N GLN A 14 -4.45 -0.01 -2.99
CA GLN A 14 -3.25 0.61 -3.53
C GLN A 14 -3.58 1.32 -4.84
N PHE A 15 -3.05 2.52 -5.02
CA PHE A 15 -3.09 3.27 -6.27
C PHE A 15 -1.72 3.20 -6.95
N THR A 16 -1.73 3.04 -8.27
CA THR A 16 -0.52 3.15 -9.11
C THR A 16 -0.75 4.23 -10.13
N VAL A 17 0.15 5.21 -10.22
CA VAL A 17 0.14 6.26 -11.24
C VAL A 17 1.42 6.21 -12.05
N TYR A 18 1.30 6.42 -13.36
CA TYR A 18 2.43 6.57 -14.27
C TYR A 18 2.54 8.04 -14.64
N THR A 19 3.67 8.67 -14.31
CA THR A 19 3.79 10.12 -14.34
C THR A 19 5.24 10.58 -14.57
N SER A 20 5.49 11.88 -14.47
CA SER A 20 6.83 12.51 -14.45
C SER A 20 7.02 13.23 -13.11
N GLU A 21 8.24 13.69 -12.82
CA GLU A 21 8.58 14.35 -11.57
C GLU A 21 7.71 15.58 -11.28
N GLU A 22 7.49 16.42 -12.30
CA GLU A 22 6.69 17.65 -12.19
C GLU A 22 5.23 17.33 -11.80
N TYR A 23 4.63 16.37 -12.49
CA TYR A 23 3.25 15.96 -12.23
C TYR A 23 3.11 15.16 -10.92
N LEU A 24 4.15 14.40 -10.52
CA LEU A 24 4.18 13.74 -9.22
C LEU A 24 4.20 14.77 -8.09
N SER A 25 5.05 15.81 -8.20
CA SER A 25 5.10 16.90 -7.23
C SER A 25 3.74 17.59 -7.09
N ALA A 26 3.08 17.90 -8.21
CA ALA A 26 1.73 18.45 -8.19
C ALA A 26 0.70 17.53 -7.52
N LEU A 27 0.75 16.22 -7.81
CA LEU A 27 -0.13 15.24 -7.19
C LEU A 27 0.07 15.19 -5.66
N LEU A 28 1.32 15.13 -5.20
CA LEU A 28 1.63 15.09 -3.77
C LEU A 28 1.11 16.33 -3.04
N ASN A 29 1.27 17.52 -3.63
CA ASN A 29 0.71 18.75 -3.08
C ASN A 29 -0.82 18.70 -3.02
N THR A 30 -1.50 18.29 -4.10
CA THR A 30 -2.97 18.18 -4.11
C THR A 30 -3.48 17.17 -3.08
N LEU A 31 -2.81 16.04 -2.87
CA LEU A 31 -3.17 15.09 -1.81
C LEU A 31 -3.06 15.75 -0.43
N GLY A 32 -1.95 16.46 -0.17
CA GLY A 32 -1.73 17.19 1.08
C GLY A 32 -2.76 18.28 1.33
N GLU A 33 -3.11 19.08 0.31
CA GLU A 33 -4.15 20.13 0.40
C GLU A 33 -5.54 19.57 0.72
N ASN A 34 -5.80 18.31 0.37
CA ASN A 34 -7.05 17.60 0.68
C ASN A 34 -6.97 16.81 2.00
N ASN A 35 -5.94 17.06 2.83
CA ASN A 35 -5.68 16.37 4.10
C ASN A 35 -5.60 14.83 3.96
N LEU A 36 -5.09 14.33 2.82
CA LEU A 36 -4.86 12.91 2.62
C LEU A 36 -3.44 12.54 3.03
N ASN A 37 -3.32 11.72 4.07
CA ASN A 37 -2.05 11.13 4.45
C ASN A 37 -1.68 9.96 3.52
N ILE A 38 -0.38 9.81 3.22
CA ILE A 38 0.15 8.65 2.50
C ILE A 38 0.76 7.72 3.54
N SER A 39 0.20 6.52 3.71
CA SER A 39 0.66 5.58 4.76
C SER A 39 1.66 4.55 4.26
N ALA A 40 1.81 4.39 2.95
CA ALA A 40 2.83 3.53 2.35
C ALA A 40 3.04 3.93 0.89
N TYR A 41 4.29 3.91 0.42
CA TYR A 41 4.58 4.18 -0.98
C TYR A 41 5.89 3.56 -1.44
N TYR A 42 6.06 3.45 -2.75
CA TYR A 42 7.36 3.37 -3.40
C TYR A 42 7.33 4.12 -4.73
N ILE A 43 8.48 4.63 -5.13
CA ILE A 43 8.68 5.24 -6.44
C ILE A 43 9.69 4.36 -7.18
N SER A 44 9.38 4.04 -8.42
CA SER A 44 10.29 3.34 -9.34
C SER A 44 10.26 4.02 -10.70
N GLU A 45 11.34 3.89 -11.45
CA GLU A 45 11.42 4.39 -12.82
C GLU A 45 11.53 3.21 -13.78
N ASN A 46 10.78 3.25 -14.87
CA ASN A 46 11.00 2.37 -16.01
C ASN A 46 10.93 3.18 -17.30
N ASN A 47 11.96 3.11 -18.13
CA ASN A 47 12.03 3.81 -19.42
C ASN A 47 11.69 5.31 -19.34
N LYS A 48 12.26 6.04 -18.37
CA LYS A 48 12.01 7.49 -18.13
C LYS A 48 10.57 7.85 -17.75
N GLN A 49 9.76 6.87 -17.39
CA GLN A 49 8.44 7.09 -16.81
C GLN A 49 8.47 6.68 -15.34
N LEU A 50 8.08 7.60 -14.46
CA LEU A 50 7.93 7.29 -13.04
C LEU A 50 6.67 6.48 -12.83
N LYS A 51 6.80 5.39 -12.09
CA LYS A 51 5.71 4.63 -11.48
C LYS A 51 5.70 4.97 -10.00
N PHE A 52 4.69 5.72 -9.58
CA PHE A 52 4.43 6.00 -8.18
C PHE A 52 3.30 5.11 -7.69
N VAL A 53 3.58 4.33 -6.65
CA VAL A 53 2.63 3.43 -6.02
C VAL A 53 2.45 3.84 -4.58
N PHE A 54 1.20 4.02 -4.17
CA PHE A 54 0.89 4.58 -2.87
C PHE A 54 -0.44 4.09 -2.30
N ILE A 55 -0.54 4.20 -0.98
CA ILE A 55 -1.73 3.91 -0.19
C ILE A 55 -2.03 5.16 0.64
N VAL A 56 -3.27 5.64 0.57
CA VAL A 56 -3.76 6.71 1.44
C VAL A 56 -4.37 6.17 2.73
N GLY A 57 -4.39 6.99 3.78
CA GLY A 57 -4.96 6.68 5.08
C GLY A 57 -4.01 7.04 6.23
N GLU A 58 -4.53 6.96 7.45
CA GLU A 58 -3.80 7.27 8.68
C GLU A 58 -3.39 5.97 9.39
N ASP A 59 -2.10 5.86 9.72
CA ASP A 59 -1.50 4.64 10.28
C ASP A 59 -1.92 3.40 9.47
N SER A 60 -2.47 2.38 10.14
CA SER A 60 -2.98 1.11 9.61
C SER A 60 -4.41 1.17 9.06
N VAL A 61 -5.05 2.34 9.04
CA VAL A 61 -6.48 2.51 8.72
C VAL A 61 -6.64 3.31 7.43
N GLN A 62 -7.27 2.69 6.44
CA GLN A 62 -7.72 3.36 5.21
C GLN A 62 -9.25 3.44 5.22
N SER A 63 -9.79 4.66 5.22
CA SER A 63 -11.23 4.84 5.14
C SER A 63 -11.71 4.80 3.69
N LEU A 64 -13.01 4.50 3.50
CA LEU A 64 -13.63 4.60 2.18
C LEU A 64 -13.59 6.03 1.63
N SER A 65 -13.61 7.04 2.52
CA SER A 65 -13.50 8.45 2.15
C SER A 65 -12.15 8.74 1.51
N ASP A 66 -11.05 8.30 2.12
CA ASP A 66 -9.68 8.52 1.60
C ASP A 66 -9.54 7.98 0.17
N VAL A 67 -10.04 6.76 -0.05
CA VAL A 67 -10.06 6.10 -1.36
C VAL A 67 -10.88 6.90 -2.37
N ASN A 68 -12.07 7.38 -1.98
CA ASN A 68 -12.97 8.11 -2.88
C ASN A 68 -12.44 9.50 -3.23
N ILE A 69 -11.86 10.22 -2.28
CA ILE A 69 -11.25 11.54 -2.52
C ILE A 69 -10.03 11.36 -3.44
N THR A 70 -9.15 10.40 -3.15
CA THR A 70 -7.99 10.09 -4.00
C THR A 70 -8.42 9.76 -5.43
N ARG A 71 -9.42 8.89 -5.60
CA ARG A 71 -9.98 8.56 -6.92
C ARG A 71 -10.49 9.80 -7.66
N SER A 72 -11.11 10.73 -6.93
CA SER A 72 -11.64 11.96 -7.50
C SER A 72 -10.51 12.89 -7.96
N ILE A 73 -9.48 13.08 -7.14
CA ILE A 73 -8.28 13.86 -7.48
C ILE A 73 -7.59 13.29 -8.73
N LEU A 74 -7.35 11.97 -8.77
CA LEU A 74 -6.68 11.34 -9.90
C LEU A 74 -7.47 11.51 -11.21
N LYS A 75 -8.80 11.35 -11.15
CA LYS A 75 -9.68 11.54 -12.32
C LYS A 75 -9.73 12.99 -12.78
N GLN A 76 -9.90 13.94 -11.85
CA GLN A 76 -9.99 15.38 -12.18
C GLN A 76 -8.70 15.90 -12.82
N ASN A 77 -7.55 15.43 -12.36
CA ASN A 77 -6.24 15.78 -12.90
C ASN A 77 -5.80 14.90 -14.09
N LYS A 78 -6.69 14.03 -14.59
CA LYS A 78 -6.48 13.15 -15.76
C LYS A 78 -5.25 12.25 -15.63
N PHE A 79 -4.90 11.81 -14.43
CA PHE A 79 -3.89 10.78 -14.25
C PHE A 79 -4.38 9.46 -14.84
N LYS A 80 -3.48 8.74 -15.53
CA LYS A 80 -3.68 7.32 -15.81
C LYS A 80 -3.28 6.55 -14.55
N PHE A 81 -4.23 5.82 -13.97
CA PHE A 81 -3.98 5.09 -12.74
C PHE A 81 -4.68 3.73 -12.70
N ASP A 82 -4.10 2.83 -11.91
CA ASP A 82 -4.66 1.52 -11.58
C ASP A 82 -4.98 1.46 -10.08
N GLU A 83 -6.06 0.76 -9.73
CA GLU A 83 -6.43 0.42 -8.36
C GLU A 83 -6.26 -1.08 -8.14
N THR A 84 -5.50 -1.48 -7.12
CA THR A 84 -5.29 -2.89 -6.78
C THR A 84 -5.52 -3.13 -5.30
N LYS A 85 -6.10 -4.28 -4.97
CA LYS A 85 -6.21 -4.72 -3.57
C LYS A 85 -4.91 -5.39 -3.14
N VAL A 86 -4.37 -4.97 -2.01
CA VAL A 86 -3.14 -5.54 -1.42
C VAL A 86 -3.39 -5.90 0.04
N VAL A 87 -2.51 -6.71 0.62
CA VAL A 87 -2.59 -7.06 2.05
C VAL A 87 -1.56 -6.25 2.80
N ARG A 88 -2.00 -5.49 3.80
CA ARG A 88 -1.13 -4.88 4.79
C ARG A 88 -1.04 -5.81 5.99
N LEU A 89 0.17 -6.11 6.40
CA LEU A 89 0.49 -6.88 7.58
C LEU A 89 1.21 -5.96 8.57
N PRO A 90 0.54 -5.55 9.65
CA PRO A 90 1.21 -4.87 10.75
C PRO A 90 2.25 -5.82 11.35
N THR A 91 3.49 -5.37 11.49
CA THR A 91 4.56 -6.21 12.00
C THR A 91 5.31 -5.53 13.14
N PRO A 92 5.56 -6.23 14.27
CA PRO A 92 6.64 -5.82 15.16
C PRO A 92 7.97 -5.90 14.39
N ASN A 93 8.88 -4.96 14.66
CA ASN A 93 10.20 -4.95 14.02
C ASN A 93 11.06 -6.13 14.51
N ASN A 94 10.89 -7.28 13.87
CA ASN A 94 11.53 -8.55 14.21
C ASN A 94 12.45 -9.02 13.07
N VAL A 95 13.68 -9.41 13.44
CA VAL A 95 14.67 -9.95 12.50
C VAL A 95 14.14 -11.23 11.85
N GLY A 96 14.22 -11.30 10.51
CA GLY A 96 13.85 -12.51 9.75
C GLY A 96 12.36 -12.67 9.43
N LEU A 97 11.49 -11.80 9.94
CA LEU A 97 10.04 -11.92 9.76
C LEU A 97 9.61 -11.86 8.28
N LEU A 98 10.21 -10.95 7.50
CA LEU A 98 9.97 -10.88 6.06
C LEU A 98 10.36 -12.18 5.35
N ALA A 99 11.53 -12.74 5.68
CA ALA A 99 12.01 -13.97 5.06
C ALA A 99 11.09 -15.16 5.37
N TYR A 100 10.62 -15.26 6.62
CA TYR A 100 9.65 -16.26 7.05
C TYR A 100 8.32 -16.13 6.29
N HIS A 101 7.70 -14.95 6.34
CA HIS A 101 6.42 -14.73 5.65
C HIS A 101 6.51 -14.93 4.14
N TYR A 102 7.56 -14.41 3.50
CA TYR A 102 7.74 -14.59 2.07
C TYR A 102 7.86 -16.08 1.72
N SER A 103 8.65 -16.85 2.48
CA SER A 103 8.83 -18.29 2.26
C SER A 103 7.53 -19.08 2.40
N GLU A 104 6.65 -18.69 3.32
CA GLU A 104 5.35 -19.33 3.49
C GLU A 104 4.36 -18.96 2.38
N LEU A 105 4.32 -17.68 1.99
CA LEU A 105 3.43 -17.20 0.93
C LEU A 105 3.73 -17.86 -0.42
N ILE A 106 5.01 -17.96 -0.80
CA ILE A 106 5.40 -18.50 -2.12
C ILE A 106 5.11 -19.99 -2.32
N LYS A 107 4.76 -20.73 -1.26
CA LYS A 107 4.34 -22.13 -1.39
C LYS A 107 3.06 -22.28 -2.22
N ASN A 108 2.17 -21.30 -2.16
CA ASN A 108 0.83 -21.38 -2.75
C ASN A 108 0.41 -20.11 -3.52
N LEU A 109 1.21 -19.05 -3.50
CA LEU A 109 0.86 -17.73 -4.05
C LEU A 109 2.05 -17.12 -4.79
N THR A 110 1.78 -16.34 -5.84
CA THR A 110 2.80 -15.48 -6.45
C THR A 110 2.77 -14.12 -5.77
N VAL A 111 3.90 -13.73 -5.17
CA VAL A 111 4.14 -12.38 -4.64
C VAL A 111 4.73 -11.53 -5.76
N TYR A 112 3.98 -10.56 -6.27
CA TYR A 112 4.42 -9.67 -7.34
C TYR A 112 5.33 -8.57 -6.82
N ASN A 113 5.05 -8.07 -5.62
CA ASN A 113 5.84 -7.05 -4.97
C ASN A 113 5.63 -7.07 -3.45
N SER A 114 6.61 -6.54 -2.72
CA SER A 114 6.49 -6.27 -1.29
C SER A 114 7.27 -5.03 -0.91
N TYR A 115 6.70 -4.17 -0.08
CA TYR A 115 7.33 -2.94 0.38
C TYR A 115 6.87 -2.57 1.80
N ILE A 116 7.56 -1.61 2.42
CA ILE A 116 7.33 -1.22 3.82
C ILE A 116 6.47 0.05 3.87
N GLY A 117 5.46 0.06 4.74
CA GLY A 117 4.66 1.24 5.06
C GLY A 117 5.37 2.18 6.03
N GLU A 118 4.89 3.42 6.16
CA GLU A 118 5.49 4.41 7.08
C GLU A 118 5.42 3.96 8.55
N ASP A 119 4.42 3.15 8.90
CA ASP A 119 4.24 2.52 10.22
C ASP A 119 5.10 1.25 10.42
N GLY A 120 5.94 0.90 9.45
CA GLY A 120 6.75 -0.32 9.47
C GLY A 120 5.99 -1.60 9.09
N SER A 121 4.72 -1.49 8.68
CA SER A 121 3.96 -2.63 8.16
C SER A 121 4.54 -3.14 6.85
N ILE A 122 4.35 -4.43 6.56
CA ILE A 122 4.70 -5.01 5.26
C ILE A 122 3.46 -5.00 4.38
N ILE A 123 3.58 -4.48 3.16
CA ILE A 123 2.54 -4.53 2.12
C ILE A 123 2.89 -5.66 1.15
N TYR A 124 1.95 -6.58 0.93
CA TYR A 124 2.07 -7.66 -0.05
C TYR A 124 1.13 -7.44 -1.23
N GLU A 125 1.71 -7.27 -2.41
CA GLU A 125 1.00 -7.30 -3.69
C GLU A 125 1.09 -8.71 -4.26
N THR A 126 -0.06 -9.37 -4.44
CA THR A 126 -0.14 -10.79 -4.78
C THR A 126 -1.27 -11.04 -5.78
N CYS A 127 -1.27 -12.22 -6.40
CA CYS A 127 -2.35 -12.63 -7.30
C CYS A 127 -3.73 -12.74 -6.63
N CYS A 128 -3.78 -12.94 -5.31
CA CYS A 128 -5.01 -13.28 -4.58
C CYS A 128 -5.02 -12.69 -3.15
N PRO A 129 -5.42 -11.41 -2.97
CA PRO A 129 -5.36 -10.73 -1.67
C PRO A 129 -6.12 -11.43 -0.54
N THR A 130 -7.24 -12.11 -0.83
CA THR A 130 -8.00 -12.86 0.17
C THR A 130 -7.28 -14.13 0.64
N LYS A 131 -6.58 -14.83 -0.26
CA LYS A 131 -5.74 -15.98 0.11
C LYS A 131 -4.51 -15.54 0.89
N THR A 132 -3.90 -14.43 0.47
CA THR A 132 -2.76 -13.82 1.16
C THR A 132 -3.14 -13.41 2.57
N LEU A 133 -4.29 -12.74 2.76
CA LEU A 133 -4.78 -12.35 4.08
C LEU A 133 -4.97 -13.57 5.00
N LYS A 134 -5.58 -14.64 4.48
CA LYS A 134 -5.72 -15.89 5.23
C LYS A 134 -4.36 -16.45 5.62
N ALA A 135 -3.45 -16.58 4.66
CA ALA A 135 -2.12 -17.13 4.88
C ALA A 135 -1.34 -16.34 5.94
N VAL A 136 -1.30 -15.01 5.89
CA VAL A 136 -0.56 -14.22 6.89
C VAL A 136 -1.21 -14.25 8.28
N ASN A 137 -2.54 -14.36 8.36
CA ASN A 137 -3.24 -14.51 9.64
C ASN A 137 -3.00 -15.88 10.27
N ASP A 138 -2.82 -16.94 9.46
CA ASP A 138 -2.47 -18.28 9.95
C ASP A 138 -1.01 -18.36 10.46
N LEU A 139 -0.19 -17.32 10.21
CA LEU A 139 1.21 -17.23 10.64
C LEU A 139 1.43 -16.34 11.88
N SER A 140 0.41 -15.57 12.28
CA SER A 140 0.44 -14.63 13.42
C SER A 140 0.02 -15.30 14.72
#